data_AF-A0A6M1LIQ9-F1
#
_entry.id   AF-A0A6M1LIQ9-F1
#
_cell.length_a   1.000
_cell.length_b   1.000
_cell.length_c   1.000
_cell.angle_alpha   90.00
_cell.angle_beta   90.00
_cell.angle_gamma   90.00
#
_symmetry.space_group_name_H-M   'P 1'
#
loop_
_entity.id
_entity.type
_entity.pdbx_description
1 polymer ?
#
loop_
_entity_poly.entity_id
_entity_poly.type
_entity_poly.pdbx_seq_one_letter_code
_entity_poly.pdbx_strand_id
1 'polypeptide(L)'
;MQSVRRFVLLMALLMLPSLVQAQAPGSVVEGSLSLGPKVLPLPAGPWRVLHLGVGDGRTSDLLVPTRFHRAVLVQERGGRAAAVIVAQAAQEVGVFWEPHGVCFNEGALARHVVSAVRAALDCRGLVVLAARRQPGQAGYLDALYDEGQRRPGWLPPYWISSQFVISETMHYLNVEYRMVPPAFAPGTTGGTTLAEGSRVPVPQALIQQLDAWGAQARSELRRGLYGRQPAAPLPSLF
;
A
#
# COMPACT_ATOMS: atom_id res chain seq x y z
N MET A 1 -51.96 -28.16 2.06
CA MET A 1 -50.51 -28.28 2.38
C MET A 1 -49.63 -27.67 1.27
N GLN A 2 -49.93 -26.46 0.77
CA GLN A 2 -49.12 -25.77 -0.27
C GLN A 2 -48.26 -24.62 0.28
N SER A 3 -48.62 -24.03 1.43
CA SER A 3 -47.91 -22.87 2.00
C SER A 3 -46.55 -23.21 2.62
N VAL A 4 -46.34 -24.46 3.06
CA VAL A 4 -45.07 -24.87 3.71
C VAL A 4 -43.93 -25.00 2.69
N ARG A 5 -44.21 -25.43 1.46
CA ARG A 5 -43.18 -25.56 0.41
C ARG A 5 -42.63 -24.22 -0.09
N ARG A 6 -43.42 -23.13 -0.03
CA ARG A 6 -42.96 -21.78 -0.44
C ARG A 6 -42.04 -21.14 0.60
N PHE A 7 -42.23 -21.42 1.88
CA PHE A 7 -41.38 -20.88 2.95
C PHE A 7 -39.97 -21.48 2.97
N VAL A 8 -39.84 -22.77 2.64
CA VAL A 8 -38.53 -23.45 2.60
C VAL A 8 -37.67 -22.93 1.45
N LEU A 9 -38.26 -22.59 0.30
CA LEU A 9 -37.51 -22.04 -0.84
C LEU A 9 -36.99 -20.62 -0.57
N LEU A 10 -37.75 -19.80 0.17
CA LEU A 10 -37.32 -18.43 0.54
C LEU A 10 -36.19 -18.43 1.58
N MET A 11 -36.19 -19.38 2.50
CA MET A 11 -35.11 -19.56 3.50
C MET A 11 -33.81 -20.08 2.87
N ALA A 12 -33.90 -20.93 1.83
CA ALA A 12 -32.71 -21.42 1.12
C ALA A 12 -32.00 -20.33 0.30
N LEU A 13 -32.71 -19.31 -0.17
CA LEU A 13 -32.13 -18.16 -0.90
C LEU A 13 -31.46 -17.13 0.02
N LEU A 14 -31.83 -17.07 1.30
CA LEU A 14 -31.19 -16.20 2.31
C LEU A 14 -29.94 -16.83 2.95
N MET A 15 -29.64 -18.08 2.61
CA MET A 15 -28.41 -18.79 2.97
C MET A 15 -27.44 -18.86 1.78
N LEU A 16 -27.50 -17.88 0.87
CA LEU A 16 -26.37 -17.62 -0.01
C LEU A 16 -25.21 -17.19 0.90
N PRO A 17 -24.13 -17.98 1.05
CA PRO A 17 -22.96 -17.50 1.75
C PRO A 17 -22.58 -16.19 1.06
N SER A 18 -22.43 -15.12 1.85
CA SER A 18 -21.77 -13.90 1.37
C SER A 18 -20.54 -14.38 0.63
N LEU A 19 -20.55 -14.24 -0.70
CA LEU A 19 -19.44 -14.66 -1.53
C LEU A 19 -18.25 -13.91 -0.94
N VAL A 20 -17.40 -14.62 -0.20
CA VAL A 20 -16.07 -14.15 0.13
C VAL A 20 -15.42 -14.04 -1.23
N GLN A 21 -15.53 -12.85 -1.80
CA GLN A 21 -15.06 -12.56 -3.13
C GLN A 21 -13.56 -12.85 -3.06
N ALA A 22 -13.15 -13.94 -3.69
CA ALA A 22 -11.78 -14.40 -3.62
C ALA A 22 -10.90 -13.24 -4.12
N GLN A 23 -10.12 -12.67 -3.22
CA GLN A 23 -9.22 -11.58 -3.53
C GLN A 23 -8.15 -12.16 -4.47
N ALA A 24 -8.16 -11.73 -5.72
CA ALA A 24 -7.32 -12.28 -6.77
C ALA A 24 -6.90 -11.16 -7.72
N PRO A 25 -5.79 -11.32 -8.47
CA PRO A 25 -5.46 -10.41 -9.55
C PRO A 25 -6.66 -10.19 -10.49
N GLY A 26 -7.00 -8.93 -10.75
CA GLY A 26 -8.17 -8.52 -11.53
C GLY A 26 -9.41 -8.18 -10.70
N SER A 27 -9.53 -8.65 -9.45
CA SER A 27 -10.69 -8.33 -8.60
C SER A 27 -10.67 -6.87 -8.14
N VAL A 28 -11.85 -6.31 -7.85
CA VAL A 28 -12.01 -5.01 -7.18
C VAL A 28 -12.30 -5.24 -5.70
N VAL A 29 -11.64 -4.48 -4.83
CA VAL A 29 -11.79 -4.50 -3.38
C VAL A 29 -12.04 -3.09 -2.84
N GLU A 30 -12.75 -2.99 -1.72
CA GLU A 30 -13.11 -1.74 -1.06
C GLU A 30 -12.98 -1.87 0.47
N GLY A 31 -12.62 -0.77 1.13
CA GLY A 31 -12.53 -0.68 2.59
C GLY A 31 -11.29 -1.37 3.18
N SER A 32 -11.06 -2.64 2.89
CA SER A 32 -9.86 -3.37 3.32
C SER A 32 -9.47 -4.52 2.38
N LEU A 33 -8.21 -4.94 2.47
CA LEU A 33 -7.65 -6.12 1.80
C LEU A 33 -7.04 -7.06 2.85
N SER A 34 -7.23 -8.37 2.71
CA SER A 34 -6.49 -9.34 3.52
C SER A 34 -5.14 -9.62 2.87
N LEU A 35 -4.06 -9.45 3.63
CA LEU A 35 -2.69 -9.66 3.18
C LEU A 35 -2.01 -10.69 4.10
N GLY A 36 -2.24 -11.97 3.78
CA GLY A 36 -1.90 -13.07 4.69
C GLY A 36 -2.72 -12.96 5.99
N PRO A 37 -2.10 -13.01 7.17
CA PRO A 37 -2.80 -12.87 8.46
C PRO A 37 -3.11 -11.41 8.81
N LYS A 38 -2.79 -10.44 7.93
CA LYS A 38 -2.91 -9.00 8.18
C LYS A 38 -4.12 -8.44 7.45
N VAL A 39 -4.68 -7.36 7.99
CA VAL A 39 -5.74 -6.59 7.32
C VAL A 39 -5.16 -5.24 6.93
N LEU A 40 -5.15 -4.93 5.64
CA LEU A 40 -4.72 -3.65 5.11
C LEU A 40 -5.95 -2.76 4.95
N PRO A 41 -6.14 -1.70 5.77
CA PRO A 41 -7.16 -0.69 5.49
C PRO A 41 -6.85 0.03 4.18
N LEU A 42 -7.88 0.31 3.39
CA LEU A 42 -7.75 1.01 2.11
C LEU A 42 -8.35 2.42 2.21
N PRO A 43 -7.81 3.40 1.47
CA PRO A 43 -8.52 4.66 1.25
C PRO A 43 -9.86 4.41 0.55
N ALA A 44 -10.80 5.33 0.73
CA ALA A 44 -12.14 5.21 0.15
C ALA A 44 -12.12 5.02 -1.38
N GLY A 45 -13.13 4.29 -1.87
CA GLY A 45 -13.34 4.00 -3.29
C GLY A 45 -12.81 2.64 -3.74
N PRO A 46 -13.07 2.29 -5.02
CA PRO A 46 -12.72 0.98 -5.58
C PRO A 46 -11.23 0.86 -5.89
N TRP A 47 -10.63 -0.27 -5.50
CA TRP A 47 -9.25 -0.61 -5.79
C TRP A 47 -9.17 -1.92 -6.58
N ARG A 48 -8.55 -1.88 -7.76
CA ARG A 48 -8.30 -3.07 -8.57
C ARG A 48 -7.00 -3.73 -8.13
N VAL A 49 -7.05 -5.03 -7.87
CA VAL A 49 -5.86 -5.84 -7.54
C VAL A 49 -5.08 -6.11 -8.83
N LEU A 50 -3.83 -5.66 -8.91
CA LEU A 50 -2.90 -6.02 -9.99
C LEU A 50 -2.06 -7.24 -9.64
N HIS A 51 -1.66 -7.33 -8.37
CA HIS A 51 -0.89 -8.45 -7.85
C HIS A 51 -1.38 -8.80 -6.46
N LEU A 52 -1.51 -10.09 -6.19
CA LEU A 52 -1.64 -10.65 -4.86
C LEU A 52 -0.87 -11.97 -4.85
N GLY A 53 0.08 -12.12 -3.95
CA GLY A 53 0.95 -13.28 -3.96
C GLY A 53 1.72 -13.48 -2.67
N VAL A 54 2.37 -14.63 -2.58
CA VAL A 54 3.28 -14.99 -1.49
C VAL A 54 4.64 -15.29 -2.09
N GLY A 55 5.68 -14.69 -1.56
CA GLY A 55 7.06 -14.99 -1.90
C GLY A 55 7.84 -15.44 -0.68
N ASP A 56 8.74 -16.40 -0.87
CA ASP A 56 9.71 -16.76 0.15
C ASP A 56 10.86 -15.75 0.14
N GLY A 57 11.39 -15.46 1.32
CA GLY A 57 12.54 -14.60 1.54
C GLY A 57 13.27 -14.98 2.82
N ARG A 58 14.20 -14.14 3.25
CA ARG A 58 14.91 -14.29 4.51
C ARG A 58 15.02 -12.95 5.21
N THR A 59 15.03 -12.93 6.54
CA THR A 59 15.36 -11.73 7.32
C THR A 59 16.84 -11.42 7.25
N SER A 60 17.19 -10.15 7.47
CA SER A 60 18.58 -9.66 7.46
C SER A 60 19.42 -10.30 8.57
N ASP A 61 18.82 -10.57 9.73
CA ASP A 61 19.60 -10.79 10.95
C ASP A 61 19.85 -12.27 11.26
N LEU A 62 19.03 -13.19 10.73
CA LEU A 62 19.08 -14.59 11.15
C LEU A 62 18.86 -15.61 10.02
N LEU A 63 18.84 -15.19 8.75
CA LEU A 63 18.58 -16.07 7.59
C LEU A 63 17.29 -16.90 7.73
N VAL A 64 16.36 -16.52 8.61
CA VAL A 64 15.16 -17.29 8.88
C VAL A 64 14.27 -17.27 7.64
N PRO A 65 13.81 -18.44 7.15
CA PRO A 65 12.87 -18.48 6.05
C PRO A 65 11.58 -17.72 6.41
N THR A 66 11.26 -16.71 5.60
CA THR A 66 10.12 -15.83 5.81
C THR A 66 9.20 -15.88 4.61
N ARG A 67 7.89 -15.91 4.87
CA ARG A 67 6.87 -15.71 3.84
C ARG A 67 6.40 -14.27 3.84
N PHE A 68 6.64 -13.60 2.71
CA PHE A 68 6.15 -12.26 2.45
C PHE A 68 4.88 -12.32 1.61
N HIS A 69 3.77 -11.88 2.19
CA HIS A 69 2.52 -11.63 1.49
C HIS A 69 2.60 -10.25 0.83
N ARG A 70 2.33 -10.18 -0.47
CA ARG A 70 2.53 -8.96 -1.26
C ARG A 70 1.29 -8.63 -2.06
N ALA A 71 0.98 -7.34 -2.15
CA ALA A 71 -0.12 -6.84 -2.95
C ALA A 71 0.29 -5.57 -3.71
N VAL A 72 -0.23 -5.45 -4.93
CA VAL A 72 -0.22 -4.21 -5.70
C VAL A 72 -1.65 -3.91 -6.10
N LEU A 73 -2.16 -2.75 -5.67
CA LEU A 73 -3.51 -2.28 -5.96
C LEU A 73 -3.42 -0.98 -6.76
N VAL A 74 -4.38 -0.74 -7.63
CA VAL A 74 -4.50 0.51 -8.38
C VAL A 74 -5.91 1.07 -8.29
N GLN A 75 -6.00 2.38 -8.14
CA GLN A 75 -7.22 3.14 -8.36
C GLN A 75 -7.08 3.92 -9.66
N GLU A 76 -8.09 3.82 -10.53
CA GLU A 76 -8.09 4.49 -11.83
C GLU A 76 -9.05 5.68 -11.86
N ARG A 77 -8.67 6.74 -12.57
CA ARG A 77 -9.51 7.92 -12.82
C ARG A 77 -9.31 8.37 -14.27
N GLY A 78 -10.41 8.58 -14.99
CA GLY A 78 -10.35 8.98 -16.40
C GLY A 78 -9.58 7.99 -17.29
N GLY A 79 -9.64 6.69 -16.97
CA GLY A 79 -8.94 5.64 -17.70
C GLY A 79 -7.42 5.60 -17.50
N ARG A 80 -6.88 6.29 -16.47
CA ARG A 80 -5.46 6.32 -16.10
C ARG A 80 -5.27 5.90 -14.63
N ALA A 81 -4.09 5.41 -14.28
CA ALA A 81 -3.72 5.14 -12.90
C ALA A 81 -3.63 6.46 -12.12
N ALA A 82 -4.42 6.61 -11.06
CA ALA A 82 -4.50 7.81 -10.23
C ALA A 82 -3.80 7.62 -8.87
N ALA A 83 -3.86 6.40 -8.33
CA ALA A 83 -3.15 6.01 -7.13
C ALA A 83 -2.79 4.52 -7.19
N VAL A 84 -1.71 4.16 -6.50
CA VAL A 84 -1.22 2.78 -6.36
C VAL A 84 -0.89 2.52 -4.90
N ILE A 85 -1.25 1.34 -4.42
CA ILE A 85 -0.79 0.82 -3.13
C ILE A 85 0.14 -0.34 -3.41
N VAL A 86 1.35 -0.27 -2.84
CA VAL A 86 2.29 -1.39 -2.81
C VAL A 86 2.43 -1.82 -1.36
N ALA A 87 2.03 -3.06 -1.06
CA ALA A 87 2.04 -3.57 0.30
C ALA A 87 2.82 -4.88 0.39
N GLN A 88 3.58 -5.02 1.47
CA GLN A 88 4.26 -6.24 1.87
C GLN A 88 4.03 -6.48 3.36
N ALA A 89 3.63 -7.69 3.71
CA ALA A 89 3.43 -8.11 5.10
C ALA A 89 4.09 -9.46 5.36
N ALA A 90 4.57 -9.65 6.59
CA ALA A 90 5.04 -10.95 7.07
C ALA A 90 4.64 -11.15 8.54
N GLN A 91 4.46 -12.41 8.91
CA GLN A 91 4.37 -12.84 10.29
C GLN A 91 5.42 -13.91 10.51
N GLU A 92 6.24 -13.76 11.55
CA GLU A 92 7.34 -14.70 11.80
C GLU A 92 7.23 -15.37 13.16
N VAL A 93 7.19 -16.70 13.10
CA VAL A 93 7.36 -17.73 14.12
C VAL A 93 8.69 -17.77 14.90
N GLY A 94 9.07 -16.83 15.75
CA GLY A 94 10.24 -16.98 16.65
C GLY A 94 11.47 -16.16 16.28
N VAL A 95 11.26 -15.04 15.58
CA VAL A 95 12.31 -14.09 15.21
C VAL A 95 12.04 -12.77 15.92
N PHE A 96 13.03 -12.34 16.70
CA PHE A 96 13.10 -10.95 17.13
C PHE A 96 13.57 -10.15 15.92
N TRP A 97 12.69 -9.28 15.41
CA TRP A 97 13.14 -8.26 14.47
C TRP A 97 14.00 -7.30 15.27
N GLU A 98 15.32 -7.32 15.09
CA GLU A 98 16.13 -6.24 15.62
C GLU A 98 15.66 -4.94 14.94
N PRO A 99 15.48 -3.82 15.69
CA PRO A 99 14.99 -2.57 15.12
C PRO A 99 16.02 -1.93 14.17
N HIS A 100 16.18 -2.47 12.97
CA HIS A 100 17.04 -1.90 11.92
C HIS A 100 16.34 -0.75 11.21
N GLY A 101 16.58 0.46 11.72
CA GLY A 101 15.94 1.69 11.26
C GLY A 101 16.51 2.21 9.97
N VAL A 102 15.65 2.44 8.97
CA VAL A 102 15.88 3.44 7.93
C VAL A 102 14.56 4.06 7.48
N CYS A 103 14.36 5.35 7.78
CA CYS A 103 13.60 6.25 6.92
C CYS A 103 14.59 7.30 6.42
N PHE A 104 15.19 7.13 5.24
CA PHE A 104 16.04 8.17 4.65
C PHE A 104 15.33 8.88 3.51
N ASN A 105 15.13 10.18 3.71
CA ASN A 105 15.16 11.20 2.66
C ASN A 105 16.38 12.08 2.98
N GLU A 106 17.40 12.09 2.13
CA GLU A 106 18.71 12.59 2.54
C GLU A 106 18.91 14.13 2.47
N GLY A 107 19.62 14.64 3.47
CA GLY A 107 20.34 15.91 3.52
C GLY A 107 21.55 15.80 4.48
N ALA A 108 22.51 16.72 4.39
CA ALA A 108 23.90 16.68 4.90
C ALA A 108 24.14 16.45 6.43
N LEU A 109 23.13 16.07 7.20
CA LEU A 109 23.21 15.70 8.62
C LEU A 109 23.65 14.23 8.85
N ALA A 110 24.04 13.53 7.79
CA ALA A 110 24.26 12.08 7.77
C ALA A 110 25.54 11.58 8.48
N ARG A 111 26.21 12.37 9.33
CA ARG A 111 27.44 11.91 10.02
C ARG A 111 27.40 11.91 11.55
N HIS A 112 26.33 12.37 12.21
CA HIS A 112 26.36 12.53 13.69
C HIS A 112 25.17 11.98 14.51
N VAL A 113 24.25 11.17 13.96
CA VAL A 113 23.11 10.66 14.76
C VAL A 113 23.00 9.13 14.71
N VAL A 114 23.94 8.46 15.36
CA VAL A 114 23.96 6.99 15.53
C VAL A 114 23.23 6.53 16.81
N SER A 115 22.90 7.44 17.74
CA SER A 115 22.34 7.06 19.05
C SER A 115 20.84 7.30 19.25
N ALA A 116 20.19 8.20 18.50
CA ALA A 116 18.76 8.51 18.68
C ALA A 116 17.79 7.64 17.85
N VAL A 117 18.31 6.80 16.95
CA VAL A 117 17.55 6.00 15.96
C VAL A 117 17.09 4.63 16.52
N ARG A 118 17.39 4.33 17.79
CA ARG A 118 17.35 2.97 18.36
C ARG A 118 16.00 2.49 18.93
N ALA A 119 14.89 3.23 18.80
CA ALA A 119 13.71 3.00 19.66
C ALA A 119 12.37 2.59 18.99
N ALA A 120 12.14 2.71 17.68
CA ALA A 120 10.92 2.19 17.04
C ALA A 120 11.01 2.16 15.49
N LEU A 121 10.75 1.02 14.86
CA LEU A 121 10.49 0.91 13.41
C LEU A 121 9.04 1.22 13.11
N ASP A 122 8.66 2.46 13.38
CA ASP A 122 7.35 3.01 13.07
C ASP A 122 7.59 4.36 12.39
N CYS A 123 7.98 4.28 11.12
CA CYS A 123 8.52 5.42 10.38
C CYS A 123 7.69 5.71 9.12
N ARG A 124 7.59 7.02 8.81
CA ARG A 124 6.84 7.58 7.68
C ARG A 124 7.75 8.49 6.86
N GLY A 125 7.73 8.34 5.54
CA GLY A 125 8.50 9.18 4.61
C GLY A 125 7.72 9.56 3.36
N LEU A 126 8.22 10.59 2.64
CA LEU A 126 7.62 11.10 1.39
C LEU A 126 8.66 11.11 0.26
N VAL A 127 8.53 10.29 -0.78
CA VAL A 127 9.52 10.20 -1.87
C VAL A 127 8.90 10.46 -3.24
N VAL A 128 9.65 11.08 -4.16
CA VAL A 128 9.25 11.20 -5.57
C VAL A 128 9.88 10.06 -6.36
N LEU A 129 9.05 9.25 -7.01
CA LEU A 129 9.48 8.06 -7.74
C LEU A 129 9.17 8.22 -9.23
N ALA A 130 10.10 7.79 -10.09
CA ALA A 130 9.79 7.66 -11.50
C ALA A 130 8.81 6.48 -11.72
N ALA A 131 7.83 6.69 -12.59
CA ALA A 131 6.81 5.69 -12.91
C ALA A 131 7.26 4.75 -14.05
N ARG A 132 8.48 4.23 -13.93
CA ARG A 132 9.09 3.30 -14.90
C ARG A 132 9.66 2.09 -14.19
N ARG A 133 9.86 1.01 -14.94
CA ARG A 133 10.57 -0.18 -14.46
C ARG A 133 12.03 0.23 -14.16
N GLN A 134 12.50 -0.08 -12.96
CA GLN A 134 13.88 0.20 -12.53
C GLN A 134 14.71 -1.10 -12.54
N PRO A 135 16.01 -1.05 -12.88
CA PRO A 135 16.89 -2.20 -12.74
C PRO A 135 16.89 -2.73 -11.31
N GLY A 136 16.74 -4.05 -11.14
CA GLY A 136 16.71 -4.68 -9.81
C GLY A 136 15.41 -4.49 -9.02
N GLN A 137 14.34 -3.98 -9.65
CA GLN A 137 13.04 -3.90 -8.97
C GLN A 137 12.53 -5.29 -8.56
N ALA A 138 11.73 -5.33 -7.49
CA ALA A 138 11.10 -6.57 -7.07
C ALA A 138 10.02 -7.02 -8.07
N GLY A 139 10.04 -8.31 -8.45
CA GLY A 139 9.18 -8.83 -9.52
C GLY A 139 7.67 -8.74 -9.28
N TYR A 140 7.22 -8.61 -8.03
CA TYR A 140 5.79 -8.39 -7.74
C TYR A 140 5.27 -7.04 -8.26
N LEU A 141 6.17 -6.08 -8.55
CA LEU A 141 5.83 -4.81 -9.18
C LEU A 141 5.65 -4.93 -10.70
N ASP A 142 6.03 -6.06 -11.32
CA ASP A 142 5.94 -6.22 -12.77
C ASP A 142 4.51 -6.08 -13.29
N ALA A 143 3.52 -6.55 -12.53
CA ALA A 143 2.11 -6.40 -12.88
C ALA A 143 1.70 -4.93 -13.12
N LEU A 144 2.26 -3.98 -12.38
CA LEU A 144 1.98 -2.54 -12.56
C LEU A 144 2.57 -2.03 -13.87
N TYR A 145 3.83 -2.37 -14.15
CA TYR A 145 4.53 -1.84 -15.32
C TYR A 145 4.13 -2.54 -16.61
N ASP A 146 3.80 -3.83 -16.56
CA ASP A 146 3.25 -4.57 -17.70
C ASP A 146 1.89 -4.01 -18.10
N GLU A 147 1.04 -3.65 -17.13
CA GLU A 147 -0.22 -2.96 -17.40
C GLU A 147 0.00 -1.59 -18.05
N GLY A 148 0.98 -0.83 -17.55
CA GLY A 148 1.39 0.45 -18.16
C GLY A 148 1.93 0.32 -19.58
N GLN A 149 2.60 -0.78 -19.90
CA GLN A 149 3.04 -1.07 -21.27
C GLN A 149 1.87 -1.44 -22.19
N ARG A 150 0.89 -2.21 -21.69
CA ARG A 150 -0.32 -2.59 -22.46
C ARG A 150 -1.22 -1.38 -22.77
N ARG A 151 -1.23 -0.37 -21.90
CA ARG A 151 -2.09 0.81 -22.01
C ARG A 151 -1.23 2.08 -22.08
N PRO A 152 -0.77 2.50 -23.27
CA PRO A 152 0.05 3.70 -23.42
C PRO A 152 -0.60 4.93 -22.78
N GLY A 153 0.16 5.65 -21.95
CA GLY A 153 -0.34 6.82 -21.22
C GLY A 153 -1.20 6.53 -19.97
N TRP A 154 -1.31 5.26 -19.58
CA TRP A 154 -2.03 4.86 -18.36
C TRP A 154 -1.25 5.18 -17.09
N LEU A 155 0.06 4.94 -17.07
CA LEU A 155 0.93 5.36 -15.97
C LEU A 155 1.27 6.85 -16.11
N PRO A 156 1.28 7.62 -15.00
CA PRO A 156 1.90 8.95 -14.99
C PRO A 156 3.41 8.82 -15.25
N PRO A 157 4.15 9.92 -15.46
CA PRO A 157 5.61 9.89 -15.51
C PRO A 157 6.26 9.76 -14.12
N TYR A 158 5.59 10.24 -13.07
CA TYR A 158 6.10 10.27 -11.70
C TYR A 158 4.99 10.01 -10.67
N TRP A 159 5.42 9.57 -9.49
CA TRP A 159 4.60 9.38 -8.30
C TRP A 159 5.12 10.23 -7.15
N ILE A 160 4.22 10.76 -6.33
CA ILE A 160 4.53 11.12 -4.94
C ILE A 160 4.14 9.91 -4.08
N SER A 161 5.07 9.39 -3.29
CA SER A 161 4.87 8.19 -2.47
C SER A 161 4.97 8.52 -0.99
N SER A 162 3.96 8.15 -0.20
CA SER A 162 4.07 8.09 1.26
C SER A 162 4.31 6.65 1.68
N GLN A 163 5.45 6.39 2.31
CA GLN A 163 5.85 5.05 2.77
C GLN A 163 5.70 4.93 4.28
N PHE A 164 5.15 3.79 4.72
CA PHE A 164 4.98 3.39 6.11
C PHE A 164 5.64 2.04 6.32
N VAL A 165 6.58 1.97 7.26
CA VAL A 165 7.20 0.72 7.68
C VAL A 165 6.93 0.54 9.16
N ILE A 166 6.20 -0.52 9.50
CA ILE A 166 5.87 -0.92 10.86
C ILE A 166 6.45 -2.31 11.10
N SER A 167 7.44 -2.39 11.99
CA SER A 167 8.03 -3.66 12.43
C SER A 167 7.91 -3.77 13.94
N GLU A 168 7.19 -4.78 14.40
CA GLU A 168 7.01 -5.13 15.82
C GLU A 168 7.45 -6.58 16.03
N THR A 169 7.58 -7.02 17.28
CA THR A 169 7.97 -8.40 17.60
C THR A 169 7.10 -9.38 16.81
N MET A 170 7.71 -10.13 15.88
CA MET A 170 7.07 -11.16 15.03
C MET A 170 6.19 -10.63 13.88
N HIS A 171 6.12 -9.32 13.66
CA HIS A 171 5.22 -8.72 12.67
C HIS A 171 5.91 -7.63 11.84
N TYR A 172 5.72 -7.72 10.53
CA TYR A 172 6.23 -6.74 9.58
C TYR A 172 5.13 -6.29 8.62
N LEU A 173 5.07 -4.99 8.36
CA LEU A 173 4.23 -4.37 7.35
C LEU A 173 4.97 -3.17 6.72
N ASN A 174 5.13 -3.19 5.40
CA ASN A 174 5.56 -2.06 4.59
C ASN A 174 4.45 -1.73 3.60
N VAL A 175 4.00 -0.48 3.61
CA VAL A 175 2.98 0.02 2.70
C VAL A 175 3.44 1.33 2.08
N GLU A 176 3.44 1.38 0.76
CA GLU A 176 3.66 2.59 -0.02
C GLU A 176 2.36 3.02 -0.69
N TYR A 177 1.93 4.24 -0.40
CA TYR A 177 0.82 4.91 -1.07
C TYR A 177 1.39 5.88 -2.10
N ARG A 178 1.27 5.54 -3.38
CA ARG A 178 1.74 6.33 -4.50
C ARG A 178 0.57 7.06 -5.13
N MET A 179 0.70 8.36 -5.32
CA MET A 179 -0.34 9.20 -5.93
C MET A 179 0.24 10.04 -7.07
N VAL A 180 -0.59 10.27 -8.09
CA VAL A 180 -0.22 11.16 -9.19
C VAL A 180 -0.04 12.58 -8.62
N PRO A 181 1.12 13.23 -8.83
CA PRO A 181 1.29 14.61 -8.41
C PRO A 181 0.23 15.52 -9.08
N PRO A 182 -0.32 16.53 -8.39
CA PRO A 182 -1.39 17.37 -8.94
C PRO A 182 -1.06 17.98 -10.30
N ALA A 183 0.20 18.35 -10.56
CA ALA A 183 0.67 18.88 -11.85
C ALA A 183 0.51 17.91 -13.04
N PHE A 184 0.29 16.63 -12.78
CA PHE A 184 0.06 15.58 -13.79
C PHE A 184 -1.36 15.02 -13.70
N ALA A 185 -2.23 15.60 -12.87
CA ALA A 185 -3.64 15.25 -12.85
C ALA A 185 -4.32 15.74 -14.14
N PRO A 186 -5.33 15.03 -14.65
CA PRO A 186 -6.08 15.48 -15.83
C PRO A 186 -6.66 16.89 -15.60
N GLY A 187 -6.32 17.85 -16.47
CA GLY A 187 -6.86 19.22 -16.45
C GLY A 187 -5.96 20.30 -15.84
N THR A 188 -4.76 19.99 -15.34
CA THR A 188 -3.83 21.01 -14.85
C THR A 188 -2.92 21.55 -15.97
N THR A 189 -3.04 22.84 -16.28
CA THR A 189 -2.14 23.58 -17.16
C THR A 189 -1.00 24.20 -16.34
N GLY A 190 0.17 23.56 -16.32
CA GLY A 190 1.34 24.05 -15.59
C GLY A 190 2.38 22.95 -15.43
N GLY A 191 3.24 22.78 -16.43
CA GLY A 191 4.26 21.73 -16.44
C GLY A 191 5.31 21.97 -15.35
N THR A 192 5.23 21.22 -14.26
CA THR A 192 6.34 21.10 -13.32
C THR A 192 7.15 19.87 -13.73
N THR A 193 8.39 20.04 -14.20
CA THR A 193 9.30 18.92 -14.43
C THR A 193 9.75 18.37 -13.07
N LEU A 194 9.19 17.23 -12.67
CA LEU A 194 9.73 16.44 -11.57
C LEU A 194 10.92 15.64 -12.11
N ALA A 195 11.95 15.46 -11.31
CA ALA A 195 13.00 14.48 -11.55
C ALA A 195 13.04 13.46 -10.40
N GLU A 196 13.43 12.23 -10.70
CA GLU A 196 13.60 11.19 -9.69
C GLU A 196 14.64 11.62 -8.64
N GLY A 197 14.31 11.53 -7.35
CA GLY A 197 15.17 12.02 -6.26
C GLY A 197 15.30 13.55 -6.14
N SER A 198 14.62 14.32 -6.99
CA SER A 198 14.66 15.78 -6.88
C SER A 198 13.85 16.28 -5.70
N ARG A 199 14.40 17.28 -5.01
CA ARG A 199 13.69 18.13 -4.03
C ARG A 199 12.77 19.06 -4.79
N VAL A 200 11.74 18.50 -5.43
CA VAL A 200 10.69 19.31 -6.02
C VAL A 200 10.07 20.11 -4.87
N PRO A 201 9.87 21.43 -5.01
CA PRO A 201 9.05 22.17 -4.08
C PRO A 201 7.62 21.61 -4.14
N VAL A 202 7.34 20.63 -3.28
CA VAL A 202 5.99 20.19 -2.99
C VAL A 202 5.33 21.33 -2.23
N PRO A 203 4.13 21.79 -2.64
CA PRO A 203 3.46 22.87 -1.92
C PRO A 203 3.37 22.54 -0.43
N GLN A 204 3.74 23.50 0.44
CA GLN A 204 3.76 23.28 1.90
C GLN A 204 2.39 22.80 2.42
N ALA A 205 1.30 23.28 1.82
CA ALA A 205 -0.06 22.83 2.13
C ALA A 205 -0.26 21.33 1.81
N LEU A 206 0.31 20.83 0.70
CA LEU A 206 0.26 19.42 0.35
C LEU A 206 1.10 18.57 1.31
N ILE A 207 2.27 19.06 1.74
CA ILE A 207 3.08 18.39 2.78
C ILE A 207 2.28 18.28 4.08
N GLN A 208 1.68 19.38 4.54
CA GLN A 208 0.88 19.41 5.77
C GLN A 208 -0.34 18.47 5.70
N GLN A 209 -1.04 18.45 4.55
CA GLN A 209 -2.16 17.54 4.31
C GLN A 209 -1.71 16.08 4.38
N LEU A 210 -0.61 15.74 3.71
CA LEU A 210 -0.05 14.38 3.72
C LEU A 210 0.46 13.97 5.09
N ASP A 211 1.02 14.89 5.86
CA ASP A 211 1.46 14.64 7.22
C ASP A 211 0.28 14.36 8.17
N ALA A 212 -0.80 15.14 8.06
CA ALA A 212 -2.03 14.90 8.84
C ALA A 212 -2.68 13.56 8.45
N TRP A 213 -2.82 13.33 7.14
CA TRP A 213 -3.33 12.08 6.58
C TRP A 213 -2.51 10.88 7.06
N GLY A 214 -1.18 10.96 6.95
CA GLY A 214 -0.29 9.88 7.32
C GLY A 214 -0.32 9.57 8.81
N ALA A 215 -0.65 10.54 9.68
CA ALA A 215 -0.74 10.31 11.12
C ALA A 215 -1.95 9.42 11.43
N GLN A 216 -3.08 9.71 10.78
CA GLN A 216 -4.28 8.87 10.88
C GLN A 216 -4.06 7.50 10.23
N ALA A 217 -3.42 7.45 9.06
CA ALA A 217 -3.17 6.20 8.35
C ALA A 217 -2.27 5.24 9.14
N ARG A 218 -1.23 5.76 9.80
CA ARG A 218 -0.34 4.97 10.67
C ARG A 218 -1.10 4.24 11.77
N SER A 219 -2.07 4.89 12.42
CA SER A 219 -2.88 4.28 13.48
C SER A 219 -3.70 3.08 12.96
N GLU A 220 -4.40 3.26 11.84
CA GLU A 220 -5.21 2.18 11.27
C GLU A 220 -4.36 1.03 10.71
N LEU A 221 -3.21 1.34 10.09
CA LEU A 221 -2.25 0.32 9.65
C LEU A 221 -1.74 -0.52 10.83
N ARG A 222 -1.44 0.12 11.96
CA ARG A 222 -1.01 -0.59 13.17
C ARG A 222 -2.10 -1.49 13.74
N ARG A 223 -3.38 -1.10 13.68
CA ARG A 223 -4.50 -2.00 14.01
C ARG A 223 -4.54 -3.22 13.07
N GLY A 224 -4.42 -2.96 11.77
CA GLY A 224 -4.39 -3.97 10.72
C GLY A 224 -3.23 -4.97 10.81
N LEU A 225 -2.07 -4.52 11.32
CA LEU A 225 -0.91 -5.36 11.62
C LEU A 225 -1.24 -6.49 12.59
N TYR A 226 -2.22 -6.31 13.48
CA TYR A 226 -2.65 -7.33 14.43
C TYR A 226 -3.87 -8.12 13.94
N GLY A 227 -4.16 -8.07 12.64
CA GLY A 227 -5.32 -8.73 12.04
C GLY A 227 -6.67 -8.15 12.48
N ARG A 228 -6.67 -6.96 13.10
CA ARG A 228 -7.90 -6.31 13.58
C ARG A 228 -8.55 -5.55 12.43
N GLN A 229 -9.88 -5.60 12.39
CA GLN A 229 -10.63 -4.82 11.41
C GLN A 229 -10.37 -3.31 11.63
N PRO A 230 -10.15 -2.55 10.56
CA PRO A 230 -10.06 -1.09 10.63
C PRO A 230 -11.31 -0.50 11.26
N ALA A 231 -11.16 0.56 12.06
CA ALA A 231 -12.33 1.25 12.63
C ALA A 231 -13.07 2.08 11.57
N ALA A 232 -12.33 2.56 10.59
CA ALA A 232 -12.80 3.31 9.43
C ALA A 232 -11.89 3.00 8.23
N PRO A 233 -12.35 3.23 6.99
CA PRO A 233 -11.43 3.29 5.86
C PRO A 233 -10.37 4.36 6.10
N LEU A 234 -9.22 4.24 5.41
CA LEU A 234 -8.24 5.32 5.43
C LEU A 234 -8.87 6.58 4.82
N PRO A 235 -8.45 7.78 5.27
CA PRO A 235 -8.96 8.99 4.66
C PRO A 235 -8.62 8.99 3.17
N SER A 236 -9.48 9.57 2.35
CA SER A 236 -9.14 9.80 0.95
C SER A 236 -8.05 10.87 0.86
N LEU A 237 -7.11 10.69 -0.07
CA LEU A 237 -6.19 11.76 -0.47
C LEU A 237 -6.83 12.72 -1.51
N PHE A 238 -8.03 12.41 -1.98
CA PHE A 238 -8.79 13.12 -3.03
C PHE A 238 -10.24 13.38 -2.65
#